data_AF-A0A975AZV9-F1
#
_entry.id   AF-A0A975AZV9-F1
#
_cell.length_a   1.000
_cell.length_b   1.000
_cell.length_c   1.000
_cell.angle_alpha   90.00
_cell.angle_beta   90.00
_cell.angle_gamma   90.00
#
_symmetry.space_group_name_H-M   'P 1'
#
loop_
_entity.id
_entity.type
_entity.pdbx_description
1 polymer ?
#
loop_
_entity_poly.entity_id
_entity_poly.type
_entity_poly.pdbx_seq_one_letter_code
_entity_poly.pdbx_strand_id
1 'polypeptide(L)'
;MKKILIVAAVFLMTQLSVSANMMQNMRHANPLPNLVSLSLNNASTLKLSEAQIKDLKTWSRDNKPNMIKLIQLVISEEKALMMEALTTDKDVIKKAETMLDARREIIKIKTLCRENLRKILTKDQYAQVIAMFIENRKGNKGQKGMKGMQKGMR
;
A
#
# COMPACT_ATOMS: atom_id res chain seq x y z
N MET A 1 15.39 29.40 42.49
CA MET A 1 14.97 29.97 41.19
C MET A 1 14.28 28.88 40.37
N LYS A 2 12.96 29.01 40.17
CA LYS A 2 12.10 28.07 39.43
C LYS A 2 12.03 28.46 37.95
N LYS A 3 12.92 27.96 37.11
CA LYS A 3 12.80 27.90 35.64
C LYS A 3 13.77 26.79 35.24
N ILE A 4 13.34 25.61 34.84
CA ILE A 4 13.20 25.21 33.44
C ILE A 4 12.42 23.89 33.46
N LEU A 5 11.14 23.92 33.11
CA LEU A 5 10.28 22.73 32.99
C LEU A 5 9.33 22.88 31.79
N ILE A 6 9.83 23.35 30.64
CA ILE A 6 9.02 23.40 29.41
C ILE A 6 9.92 23.20 28.18
N VAL A 7 10.41 21.98 27.93
CA VAL A 7 10.98 21.61 26.61
C VAL A 7 10.54 20.22 26.12
N ALA A 8 9.71 19.47 26.86
CA ALA A 8 9.37 18.09 26.50
C ALA A 8 8.11 17.93 25.61
N ALA A 9 7.38 19.00 25.29
CA ALA A 9 6.03 18.86 24.70
C ALA A 9 5.94 19.02 23.17
N VAL A 10 7.01 19.42 22.45
CA VAL A 10 6.91 19.74 21.01
C VAL A 10 7.28 18.57 20.08
N PHE A 11 7.84 17.47 20.60
CA PHE A 11 8.33 16.37 19.76
C PHE A 11 7.28 15.31 19.37
N LEU A 12 6.01 15.44 19.78
CA LEU A 12 5.01 14.39 19.59
C LEU A 12 4.10 14.56 18.35
N MET A 13 4.22 15.65 17.57
CA MET A 13 3.33 15.90 16.42
C MET A 13 3.89 15.49 15.05
N THR A 14 5.14 15.04 14.94
CA THR A 14 5.76 14.71 13.63
C THR A 14 5.59 13.26 13.19
N GLN A 15 5.08 12.35 14.04
CA GLN A 15 5.02 10.92 13.71
C GLN A 15 3.78 10.52 12.88
N LEU A 16 2.72 11.34 12.86
CA LEU A 16 1.48 10.99 12.15
C LEU A 16 1.58 11.13 10.62
N SER A 17 2.42 12.03 10.11
CA SER A 17 2.54 12.33 8.67
C SER A 17 3.25 11.24 7.85
N VAL A 18 4.17 10.48 8.47
CA VAL A 18 4.93 9.41 7.79
C VAL A 18 4.02 8.24 7.39
N SER A 19 3.04 7.88 8.23
CA SER A 19 2.14 6.74 7.99
C SER A 19 1.13 6.99 6.86
N ALA A 20 0.57 8.19 6.78
CA ALA A 20 -0.42 8.58 5.77
C ALA A 20 0.20 8.64 4.35
N ASN A 21 1.39 9.25 4.23
CA ASN A 21 2.13 9.31 2.97
C ASN A 21 2.51 7.92 2.48
N MET A 22 2.92 7.03 3.39
CA MET A 22 3.26 5.65 3.02
C MET A 22 2.05 4.89 2.46
N MET A 23 0.88 5.01 3.10
CA MET A 23 -0.35 4.36 2.62
C MET A 23 -0.81 4.90 1.26
N GLN A 24 -0.64 6.20 1.00
CA GLN A 24 -0.91 6.79 -0.30
C GLN A 24 0.06 6.25 -1.37
N ASN A 25 1.36 6.24 -1.09
CA ASN A 25 2.37 5.71 -2.00
C ASN A 25 2.12 4.23 -2.33
N MET A 26 1.75 3.43 -1.32
CA MET A 26 1.37 2.04 -1.53
C MET A 26 0.15 1.90 -2.45
N ARG A 27 -0.84 2.79 -2.34
CA ARG A 27 -2.03 2.76 -3.22
C ARG A 27 -1.73 3.20 -4.64
N HIS A 28 -0.81 4.16 -4.82
CA HIS A 28 -0.42 4.70 -6.11
C HIS A 28 0.47 3.73 -6.90
N ALA A 29 1.54 3.24 -6.27
CA ALA A 29 2.54 2.42 -6.96
C ALA A 29 2.07 0.97 -7.18
N ASN A 30 1.14 0.46 -6.36
CA ASN A 30 0.71 -0.94 -6.43
C ASN A 30 -0.60 -1.11 -7.24
N PRO A 31 -0.55 -1.70 -8.44
CA PRO A 31 -1.74 -1.90 -9.27
C PRO A 31 -2.64 -3.06 -8.79
N LEU A 32 -2.13 -3.93 -7.91
CA LEU A 32 -2.81 -5.15 -7.46
C LEU A 32 -3.14 -5.13 -5.95
N PRO A 33 -4.18 -5.86 -5.50
CA PRO A 33 -4.61 -5.83 -4.11
C PRO A 33 -3.56 -6.38 -3.13
N ASN A 34 -3.62 -5.89 -1.89
CA ASN A 34 -2.86 -6.47 -0.78
C ASN A 34 -3.70 -7.50 -0.02
N LEU A 35 -3.89 -8.67 -0.61
CA LEU A 35 -4.80 -9.69 -0.08
C LEU A 35 -4.29 -10.33 1.21
N VAL A 36 -2.97 -10.53 1.40
CA VAL A 36 -2.43 -11.08 2.66
C VAL A 36 -2.73 -10.17 3.85
N SER A 37 -2.54 -8.86 3.69
CA SER A 37 -2.91 -7.91 4.75
C SER A 37 -4.41 -7.91 5.02
N LEU A 38 -5.25 -8.04 3.98
CA LEU A 38 -6.69 -8.14 4.15
C LEU A 38 -7.07 -9.40 4.93
N SER A 39 -6.48 -10.54 4.60
CA SER A 39 -6.70 -11.81 5.31
C SER A 39 -6.29 -11.73 6.77
N LEU A 40 -5.09 -11.20 7.06
CA LEU A 40 -4.61 -11.04 8.44
C LEU A 40 -5.49 -10.10 9.26
N ASN A 41 -5.94 -8.99 8.68
CA ASN A 41 -6.81 -8.03 9.37
C ASN A 41 -8.22 -8.57 9.62
N ASN A 42 -8.64 -9.62 8.90
CA ASN A 42 -9.94 -10.28 9.05
C ASN A 42 -9.79 -11.73 9.52
N ALA A 43 -8.70 -12.05 10.21
CA ALA A 43 -8.37 -13.44 10.57
C ALA A 43 -9.46 -14.12 11.40
N SER A 44 -10.08 -13.39 12.33
CA SER A 44 -11.20 -13.88 13.16
C SER A 44 -12.43 -14.19 12.30
N THR A 45 -12.83 -13.27 11.43
CA THR A 45 -13.97 -13.45 10.50
C THR A 45 -13.75 -14.62 9.56
N LEU A 46 -12.53 -14.77 9.02
CA LEU A 46 -12.15 -15.87 8.14
C LEU A 46 -11.87 -17.19 8.87
N LYS A 47 -11.95 -17.17 10.21
CA LYS A 47 -11.63 -18.31 11.08
C LYS A 47 -10.29 -18.95 10.71
N LEU A 48 -9.27 -18.12 10.49
CA LEU A 48 -7.93 -18.61 10.13
C LEU A 48 -7.34 -19.41 11.30
N SER A 49 -6.77 -20.57 11.00
CA SER A 49 -6.03 -21.33 12.01
C SER A 49 -4.72 -20.62 12.38
N GLU A 50 -4.15 -20.98 13.54
CA GLU A 50 -2.84 -20.45 13.95
C GLU A 50 -1.74 -20.74 12.92
N ALA A 51 -1.77 -21.92 12.30
CA ALA A 51 -0.86 -22.30 11.23
C ALA A 51 -1.01 -21.37 10.00
N GLN A 52 -2.24 -21.13 9.55
CA GLN A 52 -2.51 -20.20 8.44
C GLN A 52 -2.04 -18.78 8.76
N ILE A 53 -2.30 -18.30 9.99
CA ILE A 53 -1.84 -16.98 10.43
C ILE A 53 -0.31 -16.90 10.42
N LYS A 54 0.38 -17.94 10.91
CA LYS A 54 1.84 -18.02 10.93
C LYS A 54 2.42 -17.98 9.51
N ASP A 55 1.83 -18.71 8.57
CA ASP A 55 2.29 -18.77 7.18
C ASP A 55 2.08 -17.43 6.47
N LEU A 56 0.93 -16.78 6.68
CA LEU A 56 0.66 -15.45 6.14
C LEU A 56 1.59 -14.37 6.72
N LYS A 57 1.88 -14.44 8.03
CA LYS A 57 2.84 -13.53 8.68
C LYS A 57 4.26 -13.74 8.15
N THR A 58 4.66 -14.98 7.94
CA THR A 58 5.95 -15.36 7.34
C THR A 58 6.08 -14.76 5.94
N TRP A 59 5.09 -15.01 5.08
CA TRP A 59 5.04 -14.41 3.75
C TRP A 59 5.14 -12.89 3.79
N SER A 60 4.39 -12.24 4.68
CA SER A 60 4.44 -10.78 4.83
C SER A 60 5.81 -10.30 5.29
N ARG A 61 6.43 -10.96 6.27
CA ARG A 61 7.76 -10.58 6.79
C ARG A 61 8.81 -10.63 5.68
N ASP A 62 8.77 -11.67 4.86
CA ASP A 62 9.81 -11.95 3.89
C ASP A 62 9.65 -11.06 2.63
N ASN A 63 8.42 -10.70 2.25
CA ASN A 63 8.14 -9.95 1.02
C ASN A 63 7.89 -8.44 1.24
N LYS A 64 7.38 -8.02 2.40
CA LYS A 64 7.03 -6.60 2.66
C LYS A 64 8.23 -5.66 2.51
N PRO A 65 9.45 -5.96 3.02
CA PRO A 65 10.59 -5.07 2.88
C PRO A 65 10.93 -4.79 1.41
N ASN A 66 10.97 -5.82 0.56
CA ASN A 66 11.23 -5.66 -0.86
C ASN A 66 10.14 -4.84 -1.56
N MET A 67 8.87 -5.14 -1.24
CA MET A 67 7.73 -4.35 -1.74
C MET A 67 7.83 -2.87 -1.39
N ILE A 68 8.26 -2.53 -0.17
CA ILE A 68 8.45 -1.13 0.25
C ILE A 68 9.55 -0.46 -0.57
N LYS A 69 10.68 -1.13 -0.78
CA LYS A 69 11.80 -0.61 -1.59
C LYS A 69 11.36 -0.34 -3.03
N LEU A 70 10.65 -1.27 -3.66
CA LEU A 70 10.14 -1.09 -5.03
C LEU A 70 9.15 0.08 -5.13
N ILE A 71 8.27 0.24 -4.14
CA ILE A 71 7.32 1.37 -4.09
C ILE A 71 8.06 2.70 -3.95
N GLN A 72 9.08 2.76 -3.08
CA GLN A 72 9.90 3.96 -2.92
C GLN A 72 10.64 4.30 -4.21
N LEU A 73 11.18 3.29 -4.91
CA LEU A 73 11.83 3.47 -6.21
C LEU A 73 10.86 4.03 -7.25
N VAL A 74 9.65 3.47 -7.37
CA VAL A 74 8.62 4.02 -8.28
C VAL A 74 8.37 5.50 -7.99
N ILE A 75 8.17 5.87 -6.72
CA ILE A 75 7.88 7.27 -6.35
C ILE A 75 9.07 8.20 -6.61
N SER A 76 10.30 7.75 -6.36
CA SER A 76 11.49 8.58 -6.62
C SER A 76 11.73 8.77 -8.12
N GLU A 77 11.61 7.70 -8.90
CA GLU A 77 11.79 7.76 -10.36
C GLU A 77 10.68 8.58 -11.03
N GLU A 78 9.43 8.51 -10.56
CA GLU A 78 8.35 9.38 -11.06
C GLU A 78 8.66 10.86 -10.84
N LYS A 79 9.19 11.21 -9.66
CA LYS A 79 9.58 12.60 -9.37
C LYS A 79 10.75 13.04 -10.25
N ALA A 80 11.76 12.20 -10.42
CA ALA A 80 12.91 12.51 -11.26
C ALA A 80 12.50 12.68 -12.74
N LEU A 81 11.65 11.77 -13.24
CA LEU A 81 11.09 11.83 -14.58
C LEU A 81 10.30 13.13 -14.81
N MET A 82 9.42 13.48 -13.87
CA MET A 82 8.64 14.72 -13.93
C MET A 82 9.55 15.95 -13.96
N MET A 83 10.59 15.99 -13.13
CA MET A 83 11.50 17.13 -13.10
C MET A 83 12.30 17.26 -14.41
N GLU A 84 12.83 16.17 -14.96
CA GLU A 84 13.57 16.21 -16.24
C GLU A 84 12.67 16.70 -17.39
N ALA A 85 11.43 16.22 -17.46
CA ALA A 85 10.46 16.62 -18.47
C ALA A 85 10.05 18.10 -18.38
N LEU A 86 10.14 18.70 -17.19
CA LEU A 86 9.82 20.12 -16.97
C LEU A 86 11.03 21.05 -17.18
N THR A 87 12.25 20.53 -17.17
CA THR A 87 13.48 21.35 -17.13
C THR A 87 14.40 21.15 -18.33
N THR A 88 14.13 20.17 -19.19
CA THR A 88 14.98 19.85 -20.34
C THR A 88 14.14 19.38 -21.52
N ASP A 89 14.70 19.47 -22.72
CA ASP A 89 14.11 18.90 -23.95
C ASP A 89 14.54 17.44 -24.20
N LYS A 90 15.13 16.75 -23.21
CA LYS A 90 15.59 15.38 -23.40
C LYS A 90 14.42 14.42 -23.52
N ASP A 91 14.58 13.39 -24.35
CA ASP A 91 13.69 12.24 -24.30
C ASP A 91 13.82 11.52 -22.94
N VAL A 92 12.71 11.50 -22.21
CA VAL A 92 12.62 10.93 -20.87
C VAL A 92 12.16 9.46 -20.88
N ILE A 93 11.82 8.88 -22.03
CA ILE A 93 11.33 7.49 -22.13
C ILE A 93 12.32 6.50 -21.51
N LYS A 94 13.62 6.64 -21.83
CA LYS A 94 14.65 5.76 -21.25
C LYS A 94 14.76 5.90 -19.74
N LYS A 95 14.51 7.09 -19.18
CA LYS A 95 14.49 7.29 -17.72
C LYS A 95 13.31 6.60 -17.05
N ALA A 96 12.21 6.37 -17.77
CA ALA A 96 11.06 5.66 -17.22
C ALA A 96 11.30 4.15 -17.04
N GLU A 97 12.30 3.55 -17.71
CA GLU A 97 12.54 2.11 -17.70
C GLU A 97 12.70 1.53 -16.29
N THR A 98 13.50 2.18 -15.43
CA THR A 98 13.73 1.74 -14.05
C THR A 98 12.43 1.71 -13.23
N MET A 99 11.58 2.73 -13.35
CA MET A 99 10.26 2.75 -12.72
C MET A 99 9.38 1.61 -13.24
N LEU A 100 9.38 1.39 -14.55
CA LEU A 100 8.52 0.39 -15.19
C LEU A 100 8.93 -1.03 -14.78
N ASP A 101 10.23 -1.31 -14.69
CA ASP A 101 10.73 -2.58 -14.17
C ASP A 101 10.36 -2.78 -12.70
N ALA A 102 10.46 -1.73 -11.87
CA ALA A 102 10.02 -1.79 -10.48
C ALA A 102 8.51 -2.10 -10.37
N ARG A 103 7.68 -1.50 -11.23
CA ARG A 103 6.23 -1.80 -11.31
C ARG A 103 5.97 -3.24 -11.77
N ARG A 104 6.77 -3.77 -12.70
CA ARG A 104 6.69 -5.18 -13.13
C ARG A 104 6.98 -6.13 -11.98
N GLU A 105 8.04 -5.87 -11.21
CA GLU A 105 8.38 -6.69 -10.03
C GLU A 105 7.32 -6.59 -8.92
N ILE A 106 6.72 -5.43 -8.72
CA ILE A 106 5.55 -5.27 -7.84
C ILE A 106 4.40 -6.19 -8.29
N ILE A 107 4.06 -6.19 -9.59
CA ILE A 107 3.00 -7.04 -10.15
C ILE A 107 3.31 -8.53 -9.93
N LYS A 108 4.56 -8.93 -10.12
CA LYS A 108 5.03 -10.30 -9.90
C LYS A 108 4.87 -10.73 -8.44
N ILE A 109 5.35 -9.94 -7.49
CA ILE A 109 5.20 -10.24 -6.05
C ILE A 109 3.72 -10.33 -5.66
N LYS A 110 2.87 -9.46 -6.22
CA LYS A 110 1.43 -9.47 -5.94
C LYS A 110 0.70 -10.66 -6.56
N THR A 111 1.19 -11.14 -7.69
CA THR A 111 0.72 -12.40 -8.29
C THR A 111 1.10 -13.60 -7.43
N LEU A 112 2.36 -13.66 -6.98
CA LEU A 112 2.81 -14.70 -6.05
C LEU A 112 2.06 -14.67 -4.72
N CYS A 113 1.74 -13.48 -4.20
CA CYS A 113 0.90 -13.30 -3.01
C CYS A 113 -0.48 -13.95 -3.19
N ARG A 114 -1.11 -13.74 -4.35
CA ARG A 114 -2.41 -14.35 -4.69
C ARG A 114 -2.31 -15.88 -4.79
N GLU A 115 -1.24 -16.40 -5.37
CA GLU A 115 -1.00 -17.85 -5.47
C GLU A 115 -0.74 -18.48 -4.10
N ASN A 116 0.09 -17.84 -3.28
CA ASN A 116 0.39 -18.29 -1.93
C ASN A 116 -0.88 -18.35 -1.06
N LEU A 117 -1.76 -17.35 -1.18
CA LEU A 117 -3.06 -17.37 -0.51
C LEU A 117 -3.91 -18.58 -0.88
N ARG A 118 -3.91 -19.00 -2.16
CA ARG A 118 -4.66 -20.20 -2.59
C ARG A 118 -4.07 -21.50 -2.05
N LYS A 119 -2.80 -21.51 -1.65
CA LYS A 119 -2.15 -22.65 -1.00
C LYS A 119 -2.43 -22.71 0.50
N ILE A 120 -2.46 -21.55 1.16
CA ILE A 120 -2.64 -21.45 2.62
C ILE A 120 -4.12 -21.53 3.02
N LEU A 121 -5.00 -20.86 2.27
CA LEU A 121 -6.42 -20.77 2.60
C LEU A 121 -7.21 -21.91 1.99
N THR A 122 -8.31 -22.27 2.65
CA THR A 122 -9.34 -23.11 2.02
C THR A 122 -10.00 -22.36 0.86
N LYS A 123 -10.68 -23.09 -0.03
CA LYS A 123 -11.43 -22.48 -1.14
C LYS A 123 -12.45 -21.45 -0.63
N ASP A 124 -13.16 -21.76 0.45
CA ASP A 124 -14.17 -20.88 1.04
C ASP A 124 -13.56 -19.63 1.67
N GLN A 125 -12.47 -19.78 2.44
CA GLN A 125 -11.74 -18.65 3.01
C GLN A 125 -11.21 -17.73 1.91
N TYR A 126 -10.67 -18.30 0.83
CA TYR A 126 -10.18 -17.53 -0.31
C TYR A 126 -11.33 -16.77 -1.00
N ALA A 127 -12.47 -17.41 -1.24
CA ALA A 127 -13.64 -16.77 -1.82
C ALA A 127 -14.13 -15.59 -0.96
N GLN A 128 -14.17 -15.76 0.36
CA GLN A 128 -14.53 -14.67 1.30
C GLN A 128 -13.56 -13.49 1.22
N VAL A 129 -12.25 -13.75 1.15
CA VAL A 129 -11.23 -12.69 0.97
C VAL A 129 -11.49 -11.88 -0.31
N ILE A 130 -11.84 -12.54 -1.41
CA ILE A 130 -12.16 -11.86 -2.67
C ILE A 130 -13.44 -11.04 -2.56
N ALA A 131 -14.50 -11.59 -1.94
CA ALA A 131 -15.75 -10.87 -1.71
C ALA A 131 -15.53 -9.60 -0.87
N MET A 132 -14.83 -9.73 0.27
CA MET A 132 -14.46 -8.60 1.15
C MET A 132 -13.69 -7.52 0.38
N PHE A 133 -12.75 -7.91 -0.49
CA PHE A 133 -12.01 -6.94 -1.30
C PHE A 133 -12.91 -6.16 -2.28
N ILE A 134 -13.81 -6.87 -2.97
CA ILE A 134 -14.74 -6.27 -3.94
C ILE A 134 -15.70 -5.30 -3.24
N GLU A 135 -16.28 -5.71 -2.11
CA GLU A 135 -17.19 -4.88 -1.31
C GLU A 135 -16.50 -3.62 -0.77
N ASN A 136 -15.29 -3.76 -0.22
CA ASN A 136 -14.49 -2.62 0.25
C ASN A 136 -14.19 -1.60 -0.86
N ARG A 137 -14.09 -2.04 -2.12
CA ARG A 137 -13.94 -1.11 -3.25
C ARG A 137 -15.24 -0.41 -3.64
N LYS A 138 -16.39 -1.08 -3.55
CA LYS A 138 -17.70 -0.46 -3.80
C LYS A 138 -18.00 0.62 -2.76
N GLY A 139 -17.81 0.31 -1.47
CA GLY A 139 -18.03 1.26 -0.37
C GLY A 139 -17.13 2.51 -0.41
N ASN A 140 -15.85 2.33 -0.76
CA ASN A 140 -14.90 3.45 -0.88
C ASN A 140 -15.18 4.37 -2.09
N LYS A 141 -15.77 3.86 -3.18
CA LYS A 141 -16.22 4.70 -4.30
C LYS A 141 -17.43 5.54 -3.92
N GLY A 142 -18.39 4.97 -3.18
CA GLY A 142 -19.57 5.68 -2.67
C GLY A 142 -19.24 6.85 -1.74
N GLN A 143 -18.30 6.67 -0.80
CA GLN A 143 -17.87 7.75 0.11
C GLN A 143 -17.09 8.88 -0.58
N LYS A 144 -16.32 8.58 -1.63
CA LYS A 144 -15.62 9.62 -2.41
C LYS A 144 -16.57 10.44 -3.29
N GLY A 145 -17.63 9.82 -3.83
CA GLY A 145 -18.66 10.51 -4.61
C GLY A 145 -19.42 11.56 -3.80
N MET A 146 -19.86 11.21 -2.57
CA MET A 146 -20.57 12.16 -1.70
C MET A 146 -19.70 13.33 -1.22
N LYS A 147 -18.43 13.08 -0.89
CA LYS A 147 -17.50 14.15 -0.46
C LYS A 147 -17.08 15.08 -1.60
N GLY A 148 -17.06 14.58 -2.85
CA GLY A 148 -16.84 15.40 -4.04
C GLY A 148 -18.03 16.32 -4.34
N MET A 149 -19.26 15.80 -4.20
CA MET A 149 -20.48 16.55 -4.44
C MET A 149 -20.70 17.68 -3.42
N GLN A 150 -20.36 17.46 -2.14
CA GLN A 150 -20.42 18.50 -1.10
C GLN A 150 -19.36 19.60 -1.24
N LYS A 151 -18.27 19.37 -1.98
CA LYS A 151 -17.23 20.38 -2.22
C LYS A 151 -17.47 21.24 -3.46
N GLY A 152 -18.39 20.84 -4.34
CA GLY A 152 -18.77 21.61 -5.54
C GLY A 152 -19.98 22.54 -5.35
N MET A 153 -20.52 22.63 -4.12
CA MET A 153 -21.66 23.50 -3.76
C MET A 153 -21.24 24.65 -2.81
N ARG A 154 -19.95 25.02 -2.81
CA ARG A 154 -19.44 26.21 -2.12
C ARG A 154 -18.69 27.09 -3.10
#